data_AF-A0A7Y8HS16-F1
#
_entry.id   AF-A0A7Y8HS16-F1
#
_cell.length_a   1.000
_cell.length_b   1.000
_cell.length_c   1.000
_cell.angle_alpha   90.00
_cell.angle_beta   90.00
_cell.angle_gamma   90.00
#
_symmetry.space_group_name_H-M   'P 1'
#
loop_
_entity.id
_entity.type
_entity.pdbx_description
1 polymer ?
#
loop_
_entity_poly.entity_id
_entity_poly.type
_entity_poly.pdbx_seq_one_letter_code
_entity_poly.pdbx_strand_id
1 'polypeptide(L)'
;MQYVEGLNGETARRRSVFALAAEALMNNAGLIRLEGVDVRFAPLDKYAMALQDDNSRGCVRLSRAHAAVARGHLWIYAGFVEEVRGEPLAGDVVEVMASDGRFYARGVYNPASKIRVRILTFDDEPITEQFWRKRLAQALRLRQRIVTGTTAYRLIYGEADRLPGLIVDRYDDVLVMQTLSSGMDRRKDILADLLC
;
A
#
# COMPACT_ATOMS: atom_id res chain seq x y z
N MET A 1 8.98 -35.62 50.08
CA MET A 1 8.85 -36.33 48.79
C MET A 1 9.42 -35.38 47.74
N GLN A 2 10.56 -35.76 47.17
CA GLN A 2 11.45 -34.98 46.30
C GLN A 2 10.88 -34.77 44.88
N TYR A 3 11.31 -33.66 44.25
CA TYR A 3 11.68 -33.41 42.83
C TYR A 3 10.75 -33.92 41.71
N VAL A 4 10.49 -33.16 40.64
CA VAL A 4 11.44 -32.94 39.53
C VAL A 4 11.32 -31.52 38.92
N GLU A 5 12.47 -30.84 38.84
CA GLU A 5 12.75 -29.67 37.98
C GLU A 5 12.75 -30.08 36.50
N GLY A 6 12.36 -29.17 35.59
CA GLY A 6 12.72 -29.33 34.18
C GLY A 6 11.77 -28.68 33.18
N LEU A 7 11.51 -27.38 33.30
CA LEU A 7 11.11 -26.60 32.12
C LEU A 7 12.37 -25.99 31.52
N ASN A 8 13.08 -26.83 30.77
CA ASN A 8 14.13 -26.41 29.86
C ASN A 8 13.56 -25.38 28.86
N GLY A 9 14.00 -24.14 28.98
CA GLY A 9 14.74 -23.43 27.92
C GLY A 9 14.20 -23.32 26.49
N GLU A 10 12.96 -23.69 26.17
CA GLU A 10 12.48 -23.75 24.78
C GLU A 10 11.22 -22.92 24.49
N THR A 11 10.98 -21.86 25.28
CA THR A 11 10.07 -20.76 24.90
C THR A 11 10.78 -19.78 23.94
N ALA A 12 11.54 -20.32 22.99
CA ALA A 12 12.26 -19.54 22.00
C ALA A 12 11.32 -19.20 20.83
N ARG A 13 10.75 -18.00 20.89
CA ARG A 13 10.21 -17.20 19.76
C ARG A 13 9.44 -18.00 18.68
N ARG A 14 8.16 -18.30 18.93
CA ARG A 14 7.20 -18.32 17.81
C ARG A 14 7.04 -16.88 17.32
N ARG A 15 7.83 -16.48 16.33
CA ARG A 15 7.54 -15.27 15.56
C ARG A 15 6.20 -15.50 14.87
N SER A 16 5.24 -14.59 15.04
CA SER A 16 3.96 -14.71 14.36
C SER A 16 4.18 -14.75 12.84
N VAL A 17 3.32 -15.43 12.09
CA VAL A 17 3.39 -15.51 10.62
C VAL A 17 3.51 -14.10 10.01
N PHE A 18 2.81 -13.12 10.58
CA PHE A 18 2.91 -11.71 10.21
C PHE A 18 4.28 -11.06 10.47
N ALA A 19 4.97 -11.44 11.55
CA ALA A 19 6.32 -10.92 11.80
C ALA A 19 7.32 -11.40 10.73
N LEU A 20 7.09 -12.60 10.18
CA LEU A 20 7.91 -13.20 9.13
C LEU A 20 7.53 -12.68 7.74
N ALA A 21 6.23 -12.50 7.45
CA ALA A 21 5.76 -11.82 6.24
C ALA A 21 6.26 -10.36 6.18
N ALA A 22 6.22 -9.65 7.31
CA ALA A 22 6.83 -8.34 7.45
C ALA A 22 8.34 -8.35 7.15
N GLU A 23 9.07 -9.34 7.66
CA GLU A 23 10.51 -9.49 7.41
C GLU A 23 10.81 -9.80 5.92
N ALA A 24 9.99 -10.64 5.27
CA ALA A 24 10.08 -10.92 3.84
C ALA A 24 9.82 -9.67 2.98
N LEU A 25 8.77 -8.91 3.28
CA LEU A 25 8.48 -7.62 2.63
C LEU A 25 9.60 -6.60 2.81
N MET A 26 10.27 -6.60 3.96
CA MET A 26 11.39 -5.69 4.23
C MET A 26 12.65 -6.06 3.46
N ASN A 27 12.87 -7.34 3.16
CA ASN A 27 14.12 -7.83 2.56
C ASN A 27 14.04 -8.08 1.04
N ASN A 28 12.88 -7.85 0.40
CA ASN A 28 12.66 -8.12 -1.03
C ASN A 28 13.06 -9.55 -1.44
N ALA A 29 12.96 -10.51 -0.51
CA ALA A 29 13.39 -11.89 -0.70
C ALA A 29 12.19 -12.74 -1.12
N GLY A 30 12.25 -13.32 -2.31
CA GLY A 30 11.31 -14.35 -2.75
C GLY A 30 11.59 -15.67 -2.03
N LEU A 31 10.62 -16.11 -1.24
CA LEU A 31 10.58 -17.40 -0.51
C LEU A 31 11.46 -17.47 0.76
N ILE A 32 10.81 -17.50 1.92
CA ILE A 32 11.41 -17.97 3.18
C ILE A 32 10.86 -19.37 3.43
N ARG A 33 11.74 -20.40 3.45
CA ARG A 33 11.37 -21.77 3.85
C ARG A 33 11.56 -21.90 5.37
N LEU A 34 10.52 -22.31 6.10
CA LEU A 34 10.54 -22.46 7.56
C LEU A 34 10.34 -23.93 7.95
N GLU A 35 11.09 -24.42 8.93
CA GLU A 35 10.80 -25.70 9.56
C GLU A 35 9.51 -25.59 10.40
N GLY A 36 8.52 -26.43 10.08
CA GLY A 36 7.38 -26.72 10.96
C GLY A 36 6.11 -25.88 10.80
N VAL A 37 6.06 -24.89 9.89
CA VAL A 37 4.81 -24.19 9.50
C VAL A 37 4.79 -24.04 7.99
N ASP A 38 3.87 -24.74 7.32
CA ASP A 38 3.58 -24.53 5.90
C ASP A 38 2.88 -23.17 5.72
N VAL A 39 3.66 -22.09 5.62
CA VAL A 39 3.16 -20.82 5.07
C VAL A 39 3.06 -21.01 3.57
N ARG A 40 1.89 -21.45 3.10
CA ARG A 40 1.58 -21.48 1.68
C ARG A 40 1.33 -20.06 1.22
N PHE A 41 2.37 -19.39 0.75
CA PHE A 41 2.18 -18.29 -0.20
C PHE A 41 1.45 -18.87 -1.40
N ALA A 42 0.37 -18.21 -1.84
CA ALA A 42 -0.29 -18.59 -3.07
C ALA A 42 0.77 -18.63 -4.20
N PRO A 43 0.79 -19.67 -5.03
CA PRO A 43 1.77 -19.79 -6.12
C PRO A 43 1.74 -18.53 -7.01
N LEU A 44 2.92 -17.98 -7.33
CA LEU A 44 3.10 -16.78 -8.18
C LEU A 44 2.35 -16.89 -9.52
N ASP A 45 2.21 -18.11 -10.00
CA ASP A 45 1.52 -18.53 -11.22
C ASP A 45 0.00 -18.33 -11.17
N LYS A 46 -0.63 -18.20 -9.99
CA LYS A 46 -2.07 -17.90 -9.89
C LYS A 46 -2.39 -16.45 -10.31
N TYR A 47 -1.41 -15.54 -10.24
CA TYR A 47 -1.59 -14.10 -10.46
C TYR A 47 -0.78 -13.54 -11.64
N ALA A 48 -0.01 -14.38 -12.34
CA ALA A 48 0.69 -14.00 -13.56
C ALA A 48 -0.23 -13.41 -14.64
N MET A 49 -1.54 -13.66 -14.56
CA MET A 49 -2.55 -13.05 -15.44
C MET A 49 -3.25 -11.79 -14.88
N ALA A 50 -3.10 -11.47 -13.58
CA ALA A 50 -3.80 -10.35 -12.92
C ALA A 50 -2.92 -9.12 -12.69
N LEU A 51 -1.59 -9.29 -12.76
CA LEU A 51 -0.61 -8.22 -12.64
C LEU A 51 -0.35 -7.59 -14.01
N GLN A 52 -1.35 -6.87 -14.53
CA GLN A 52 -1.00 -5.81 -15.47
C GLN A 52 -0.40 -4.69 -14.64
N ASP A 53 0.84 -4.31 -14.92
CA ASP A 53 1.38 -3.02 -14.46
C ASP A 53 0.29 -1.96 -14.61
N ASP A 54 0.06 -1.15 -13.56
CA ASP A 54 -0.88 -0.03 -13.63
C ASP A 54 -0.27 1.07 -14.51
N ASN A 55 -0.19 0.79 -15.80
CA ASN A 55 0.17 1.75 -16.82
C ASN A 55 -0.87 2.85 -16.81
N SER A 56 -0.40 4.10 -16.92
CA SER A 56 -1.27 5.27 -16.94
C SER A 56 -2.36 5.11 -18.01
N ARG A 57 -3.64 5.14 -17.59
CA ARG A 57 -4.80 5.00 -18.49
C ARG A 57 -5.38 6.33 -18.94
N GLY A 58 -4.73 7.44 -18.57
CA GLY A 58 -5.15 8.78 -18.92
C GLY A 58 -4.27 9.85 -18.28
N CYS A 59 -4.53 11.10 -18.66
CA CYS A 59 -3.78 12.25 -18.18
C CYS A 59 -4.75 13.32 -17.66
N VAL A 60 -4.48 13.85 -16.48
CA VAL A 60 -5.20 14.97 -15.86
C VAL A 60 -4.33 16.21 -15.93
N ARG A 61 -4.77 17.26 -16.64
CA ARG A 61 -4.06 18.54 -16.71
C ARG A 61 -4.62 19.51 -15.68
N LEU A 62 -3.73 20.09 -14.88
CA LEU A 62 -4.07 21.10 -13.88
C LEU A 62 -4.26 22.48 -14.54
N SER A 63 -5.21 23.23 -14.02
CA SER A 63 -5.43 24.64 -14.37
C SER A 63 -4.24 25.52 -13.94
N ARG A 64 -3.98 26.61 -14.68
CA ARG A 64 -2.89 27.56 -14.36
C ARG A 64 -2.96 28.12 -12.94
N ALA A 65 -4.17 28.45 -12.47
CA ALA A 65 -4.39 28.98 -11.12
C ALA A 65 -3.96 28.02 -9.99
N HIS A 66 -3.94 26.72 -10.28
CA HIS A 66 -3.62 25.66 -9.31
C HIS A 66 -2.37 24.85 -9.71
N ALA A 67 -1.62 25.31 -10.72
CA ALA A 67 -0.37 24.66 -11.13
C ALA A 67 0.72 24.76 -10.04
N ALA A 68 0.60 25.78 -9.17
CA ALA A 68 1.46 25.99 -8.01
C ALA A 68 1.00 25.25 -6.75
N VAL A 69 0.01 24.33 -6.82
CA VAL A 69 -0.40 23.51 -5.67
C VAL A 69 0.87 22.92 -5.05
N ALA A 70 1.12 23.34 -3.81
CA ALA A 70 2.37 23.11 -3.12
C ALA A 70 2.69 21.62 -3.15
N ARG A 71 3.86 21.28 -3.72
CA ARG A 71 4.42 19.92 -3.67
C ARG A 71 4.34 19.45 -2.22
N GLY A 72 3.48 18.45 -1.95
CA GLY A 72 3.28 17.94 -0.59
C GLY A 72 1.86 17.50 -0.27
N HIS A 73 0.84 18.16 -0.84
CA HIS A 73 -0.55 17.74 -0.64
C HIS A 73 -0.89 16.54 -1.54
N LEU A 74 -1.50 15.49 -1.00
CA LEU A 74 -1.76 14.25 -1.73
C LEU A 74 -3.08 14.24 -2.52
N TRP A 75 -3.81 15.35 -2.55
CA TRP A 75 -5.11 15.44 -3.24
C TRP A 75 -5.11 16.55 -4.29
N ILE A 76 -5.59 16.20 -5.48
CA ILE A 76 -6.00 17.12 -6.53
C ILE A 76 -7.52 17.20 -6.48
N TYR A 77 -8.05 18.38 -6.18
CA TYR A 77 -9.50 18.60 -6.16
C TYR A 77 -10.06 18.77 -7.57
N ALA A 78 -11.35 18.47 -7.75
CA ALA A 78 -12.03 18.57 -9.05
C ALA A 78 -11.91 19.96 -9.68
N GLY A 79 -11.98 21.04 -8.89
CA GLY A 79 -11.83 22.42 -9.37
C GLY A 79 -10.40 22.78 -9.81
N PHE A 80 -9.40 21.92 -9.55
CA PHE A 80 -8.02 22.16 -10.00
C PHE A 80 -7.79 21.63 -11.41
N VAL A 81 -8.66 20.76 -11.91
CA VAL A 81 -8.52 20.08 -13.19
C VAL A 81 -9.09 20.93 -14.31
N GLU A 82 -8.26 21.21 -15.31
CA GLU A 82 -8.64 21.91 -16.54
C GLU A 82 -9.11 20.93 -17.61
N GLU A 83 -8.43 19.79 -17.74
CA GLU A 83 -8.67 18.83 -18.80
C GLU A 83 -8.37 17.40 -18.31
N VAL A 84 -9.16 16.44 -18.78
CA VAL A 84 -8.86 15.01 -18.66
C VAL A 84 -8.72 14.45 -20.07
N ARG A 85 -7.59 13.82 -20.37
CA ARG A 85 -7.28 13.17 -21.66
C ARG A 85 -7.35 11.66 -21.51
N GLY A 86 -7.92 11.01 -22.52
CA GLY A 86 -8.30 9.60 -22.46
C GLY A 86 -9.64 9.40 -21.74
N GLU A 87 -9.94 8.16 -21.38
CA GLU A 87 -11.19 7.78 -20.72
C GLU A 87 -10.92 6.97 -19.43
N PRO A 88 -10.18 7.53 -18.44
CA PRO A 88 -9.85 6.81 -17.23
C PRO A 88 -11.10 6.54 -16.38
N LEU A 89 -11.21 5.31 -15.89
CA LEU A 89 -12.28 4.88 -14.99
C LEU A 89 -11.94 5.15 -13.53
N ALA A 90 -12.96 5.10 -12.65
CA ALA A 90 -12.76 5.25 -11.21
C ALA A 90 -11.81 4.17 -10.66
N GLY A 91 -10.66 4.56 -10.11
CA GLY A 91 -9.63 3.64 -9.62
C GLY A 91 -8.44 3.43 -10.57
N ASP A 92 -8.51 3.96 -11.80
CA ASP A 92 -7.39 3.94 -12.74
C ASP A 92 -6.24 4.82 -12.24
N VAL A 93 -5.01 4.40 -12.54
CA VAL A 93 -3.83 5.27 -12.40
C VAL A 93 -3.79 6.22 -13.58
N VAL A 94 -3.57 7.49 -13.28
CA VAL A 94 -3.41 8.57 -14.25
C VAL A 94 -2.16 9.38 -13.95
N GLU A 95 -1.60 9.95 -15.00
CA GLU A 95 -0.62 11.01 -14.89
C GLU A 95 -1.30 12.34 -14.61
N VAL A 96 -0.66 13.15 -13.78
CA VAL A 96 -1.06 14.53 -13.51
C VAL A 96 -0.02 15.42 -14.16
N MET A 97 -0.46 16.31 -15.03
CA MET A 97 0.37 17.26 -15.74
C MET A 97 0.08 18.67 -15.25
N ALA A 98 1.13 19.46 -15.05
CA ALA A 98 0.99 20.88 -14.80
C ALA A 98 0.41 21.60 -16.02
N SER A 99 -0.04 22.84 -15.82
CA SER A 99 -0.65 23.66 -16.88
C SER A 99 0.31 23.98 -18.04
N ASP A 100 1.63 23.92 -17.79
CA ASP A 100 2.71 24.08 -18.77
C ASP A 100 3.09 22.76 -19.47
N GLY A 101 2.40 21.67 -19.18
CA GLY A 101 2.62 20.37 -19.81
C GLY A 101 3.73 19.53 -19.18
N ARG A 102 4.33 19.94 -18.06
CA ARG A 102 5.32 19.11 -17.34
C ARG A 102 4.63 18.07 -16.46
N PHE A 103 5.27 16.92 -16.29
CA PHE A 103 4.85 15.92 -15.31
C PHE A 103 4.83 16.52 -13.91
N TYR A 104 3.74 16.29 -13.18
CA TYR A 104 3.55 16.79 -11.82
C TYR A 104 3.49 15.65 -10.80
N ALA A 105 2.71 14.60 -11.09
CA ALA A 105 2.54 13.45 -10.20
C ALA A 105 1.89 12.27 -10.94
N ARG A 106 1.86 11.11 -10.28
CA ARG A 106 1.04 9.96 -10.67
C ARG A 106 0.10 9.60 -9.52
N GLY A 107 -1.15 9.29 -9.83
CA GLY A 107 -2.18 9.09 -8.81
C GLY A 107 -3.40 8.33 -9.29
N VAL A 108 -4.29 8.01 -8.36
CA VAL A 108 -5.53 7.30 -8.66
C VAL A 108 -6.66 8.29 -8.93
N TYR A 109 -7.29 8.14 -10.09
CA TYR A 109 -8.41 8.95 -10.55
C TYR A 109 -9.75 8.49 -9.98
N ASN A 110 -10.64 9.44 -9.72
CA ASN A 110 -12.05 9.17 -9.45
C ASN A 110 -12.96 10.28 -10.02
N PRO A 111 -13.76 10.01 -11.08
CA PRO A 111 -14.65 10.99 -11.72
C PRO A 111 -15.86 11.39 -10.88
N ALA A 112 -16.23 10.61 -9.86
CA ALA A 112 -17.36 10.90 -8.98
C ALA A 112 -16.97 11.70 -7.71
N SER A 113 -15.68 11.83 -7.39
CA SER A 113 -15.21 12.46 -6.14
C SER A 113 -14.83 13.93 -6.28
N LYS A 114 -15.03 14.72 -5.20
CA LYS A 114 -14.44 16.06 -5.07
C LYS A 114 -12.90 16.01 -5.05
N ILE A 115 -12.33 14.93 -4.52
CA ILE A 115 -10.89 14.62 -4.63
C ILE A 115 -10.72 13.83 -5.93
N ARG A 116 -10.44 14.54 -7.02
CA ARG A 116 -10.38 14.00 -8.37
C ARG A 116 -9.23 13.03 -8.56
N VAL A 117 -8.08 13.34 -7.99
CA VAL A 117 -6.90 12.45 -7.98
C VAL A 117 -6.33 12.38 -6.58
N ARG A 118 -6.10 11.16 -6.09
CA ARG A 118 -5.25 10.92 -4.91
C ARG A 118 -3.86 10.53 -5.38
N ILE A 119 -2.87 11.37 -5.09
CA ILE A 119 -1.48 11.21 -5.53
C ILE A 119 -0.86 10.00 -4.83
N LEU A 120 -0.21 9.14 -5.61
CA LEU A 120 0.59 8.01 -5.13
C LEU A 120 2.08 8.38 -5.06
N THR A 121 2.55 9.16 -6.03
CA THR A 121 3.95 9.58 -6.11
C THR A 121 4.08 10.89 -6.89
N PHE A 122 5.10 11.67 -6.54
CA PHE A 122 5.52 12.86 -7.29
C PHE A 122 6.70 12.55 -8.21
N ASP A 123 7.28 11.36 -8.10
CA ASP A 123 8.34 10.87 -8.96
C ASP A 123 7.71 10.23 -10.21
N ASP A 124 8.39 10.33 -11.35
CA ASP A 124 7.97 9.61 -12.55
C ASP A 124 8.39 8.13 -12.46
N GLU A 125 7.71 7.38 -11.58
CA GLU A 125 7.92 5.94 -11.35
C GLU A 125 6.63 5.14 -11.61
N PRO A 126 6.71 3.97 -12.26
CA PRO A 126 5.54 3.13 -12.52
C PRO A 126 4.93 2.60 -11.23
N ILE A 127 3.61 2.40 -11.22
CA ILE A 127 2.88 1.85 -10.08
C ILE A 127 2.81 0.33 -10.22
N THR A 128 3.92 -0.34 -9.91
CA THR A 128 4.05 -1.79 -10.00
C THR A 128 3.70 -2.46 -8.66
N GLU A 129 3.67 -3.80 -8.61
CA GLU A 129 3.61 -4.53 -7.35
C GLU A 129 4.74 -4.12 -6.39
N GLN A 130 5.95 -3.91 -6.91
CA GLN A 130 7.09 -3.47 -6.11
C GLN A 130 6.88 -2.09 -5.48
N PHE A 131 6.19 -1.18 -6.17
CA PHE A 131 5.77 0.11 -5.60
C PHE A 131 4.91 -0.12 -4.34
N TRP A 132 3.90 -0.98 -4.44
CA TRP A 132 3.02 -1.28 -3.31
C TRP A 132 3.76 -1.96 -2.16
N ARG A 133 4.59 -2.98 -2.44
CA ARG A 133 5.44 -3.64 -1.44
C ARG A 133 6.32 -2.64 -0.70
N LYS A 134 6.96 -1.71 -1.41
CA LYS A 134 7.79 -0.66 -0.83
C LYS A 134 6.99 0.24 0.12
N ARG A 135 5.76 0.64 -0.25
CA ARG A 135 4.88 1.47 0.58
C ARG A 135 4.40 0.73 1.83
N LEU A 136 3.94 -0.51 1.68
CA LEU A 136 3.53 -1.35 2.81
C LEU A 136 4.70 -1.56 3.78
N ALA A 137 5.87 -1.94 3.28
CA ALA A 137 7.06 -2.13 4.10
C ALA A 137 7.49 -0.85 4.83
N GLN A 138 7.29 0.34 4.25
CA GLN A 138 7.53 1.62 4.94
C GLN A 138 6.59 1.80 6.13
N ALA A 139 5.29 1.54 5.96
CA ALA A 139 4.30 1.63 7.03
C ALA A 139 4.60 0.64 8.17
N LEU A 140 4.94 -0.61 7.81
CA LEU A 140 5.33 -1.67 8.75
C LEU A 140 6.56 -1.27 9.58
N ARG A 141 7.63 -0.81 8.91
CA ARG A 141 8.87 -0.35 9.58
C ARG A 141 8.61 0.79 10.54
N LEU A 142 7.70 1.72 10.20
CA LEU A 142 7.33 2.79 11.11
C LEU A 142 6.71 2.21 12.38
N ARG A 143 5.73 1.30 12.26
CA ARG A 143 5.05 0.71 13.43
C ARG A 143 5.98 -0.11 14.31
N GLN A 144 6.90 -0.87 13.72
CA GLN A 144 7.93 -1.59 14.47
C GLN A 144 8.79 -0.69 15.35
N ARG A 145 8.97 0.58 14.96
CA ARG A 145 9.77 1.56 15.72
C ARG A 145 8.99 2.28 16.80
N ILE A 146 7.68 2.49 16.62
CA ILE A 146 6.89 3.39 17.47
C ILE A 146 5.85 2.67 18.34
N VAL A 147 5.44 1.45 17.98
CA VAL A 147 4.45 0.68 18.73
C VAL A 147 5.17 -0.23 19.72
N THR A 148 4.85 -0.09 21.00
CA THR A 148 5.40 -0.90 22.09
C THR A 148 4.28 -1.33 23.03
N GLY A 149 4.42 -2.51 23.65
CA GLY A 149 3.50 -2.98 24.69
C GLY A 149 2.08 -3.36 24.24
N THR A 150 1.83 -3.48 22.93
CA THR A 150 0.52 -3.87 22.39
C THR A 150 0.64 -4.62 21.05
N THR A 151 -0.29 -5.52 20.79
CA THR A 151 -0.50 -6.18 19.48
C THR A 151 -1.71 -5.63 18.73
N ALA A 152 -2.43 -4.66 19.31
CA ALA A 152 -3.55 -3.97 18.71
C ALA A 152 -3.17 -2.52 18.34
N TYR A 153 -3.09 -2.22 17.04
CA TYR A 153 -2.69 -0.90 16.54
C TYR A 153 -3.07 -0.67 15.07
N ARG A 154 -3.09 0.60 14.66
CA ARG A 154 -3.23 0.97 13.25
C ARG A 154 -1.95 0.73 12.47
N LEU A 155 -1.97 -0.28 11.60
CA LEU A 155 -0.85 -0.66 10.74
C LEU A 155 -0.66 0.32 9.57
N ILE A 156 -1.77 0.71 8.92
CA ILE A 156 -1.76 1.65 7.79
C ILE A 156 -2.84 2.72 8.03
N TYR A 157 -2.47 3.99 7.82
CA TYR A 157 -3.33 5.15 8.02
C TYR A 157 -3.34 6.09 6.80
N GLY A 158 -3.83 5.58 5.68
CA GLY A 158 -4.18 6.37 4.51
C GLY A 158 -3.02 7.18 3.95
N GLU A 159 -3.29 8.48 3.76
CA GLU A 159 -2.36 9.48 3.27
C GLU A 159 -1.07 9.58 4.10
N ALA A 160 -1.15 9.39 5.42
CA ALA A 160 0.01 9.48 6.31
C ALA A 160 1.07 8.42 5.97
N ASP A 161 0.63 7.28 5.43
CA ASP A 161 1.48 6.17 4.99
C ASP A 161 1.68 6.10 3.49
N ARG A 162 1.32 7.17 2.76
CA ARG A 162 1.38 7.23 1.28
C ARG A 162 0.57 6.11 0.61
N LEU A 163 -0.52 5.70 1.24
CA LEU A 163 -1.49 4.71 0.74
C LEU A 163 -2.91 5.33 0.78
N PRO A 164 -3.22 6.33 -0.07
CA PRO A 164 -4.38 7.20 0.11
C PRO A 164 -5.73 6.45 0.09
N GLY A 165 -6.45 6.53 1.20
CA GLY A 165 -7.71 5.84 1.39
C GLY A 165 -7.60 4.35 1.73
N LEU A 166 -6.44 3.86 2.14
CA LEU A 166 -6.29 2.53 2.74
C LEU A 166 -6.13 2.66 4.26
N ILE A 167 -6.96 1.97 5.03
CA ILE A 167 -6.76 1.79 6.47
C ILE A 167 -6.61 0.31 6.74
N VAL A 168 -5.60 -0.05 7.54
CA VAL A 168 -5.43 -1.41 8.04
C VAL A 168 -5.17 -1.33 9.54
N ASP A 169 -6.04 -1.95 10.31
CA ASP A 169 -5.90 -2.11 11.75
C ASP A 169 -5.48 -3.56 12.05
N ARG A 170 -4.51 -3.74 12.95
CA ARG A 170 -4.04 -5.03 13.41
C ARG A 170 -4.58 -5.28 14.82
N TYR A 171 -5.13 -6.46 15.02
CA TYR A 171 -5.55 -6.99 16.32
C TYR A 171 -4.94 -8.38 16.48
N ASP A 172 -3.79 -8.44 17.14
CA ASP A 172 -2.98 -9.67 17.27
C ASP A 172 -2.61 -10.29 15.91
N ASP A 173 -3.23 -11.41 15.55
CA ASP A 173 -3.07 -12.15 14.30
C ASP A 173 -4.18 -11.85 13.27
N VAL A 174 -5.07 -10.89 13.56
CA VAL A 174 -6.13 -10.46 12.64
C VAL A 174 -5.80 -9.09 12.05
N LEU A 175 -5.93 -8.96 10.73
CA LEU A 175 -5.92 -7.68 10.03
C LEU A 175 -7.34 -7.31 9.58
N VAL A 176 -7.74 -6.07 9.87
CA VAL A 176 -8.99 -5.48 9.41
C VAL A 176 -8.67 -4.40 8.38
N MET A 177 -9.07 -4.61 7.13
CA MET A 177 -8.83 -3.69 6.02
C MET A 177 -10.09 -2.88 5.69
N GLN A 178 -9.93 -1.57 5.52
CA GLN A 178 -10.96 -0.67 5.03
C GLN A 178 -10.42 0.14 3.84
N THR A 179 -11.18 0.15 2.74
CA THR A 179 -10.90 0.95 1.55
C THR A 179 -11.88 2.12 1.48
N LEU A 180 -11.34 3.33 1.36
CA LEU A 180 -12.06 4.61 1.33
C LEU A 180 -11.87 5.34 -0.02
N SER A 181 -11.26 4.67 -0.99
CA SER A 181 -11.08 5.17 -2.34
C SER A 181 -11.27 4.05 -3.35
N SER A 182 -11.83 4.36 -4.52
CA SER A 182 -11.96 3.41 -5.63
C SER A 182 -10.63 2.83 -6.08
N GLY A 183 -9.53 3.58 -5.88
CA GLY A 183 -8.18 3.11 -6.16
C GLY A 183 -7.73 1.99 -5.25
N MET A 184 -7.94 2.14 -3.94
CA MET A 184 -7.57 1.11 -2.99
C MET A 184 -8.55 -0.06 -3.05
N ASP A 185 -9.85 0.19 -3.28
CA ASP A 185 -10.85 -0.88 -3.40
C ASP A 185 -10.56 -1.82 -4.57
N ARG A 186 -10.18 -1.27 -5.74
CA ARG A 186 -9.79 -2.10 -6.90
C ARG A 186 -8.54 -2.96 -6.62
N ARG A 187 -7.68 -2.54 -5.70
CA ARG A 187 -6.41 -3.20 -5.37
C ARG A 187 -6.49 -4.00 -4.08
N LYS A 188 -7.66 -4.09 -3.43
CA LYS A 188 -7.78 -4.63 -2.07
C LYS A 188 -7.30 -6.06 -1.95
N ASP A 189 -7.58 -6.90 -2.94
CA ASP A 189 -7.20 -8.32 -2.90
C ASP A 189 -5.68 -8.47 -3.01
N ILE A 190 -5.06 -7.76 -3.95
CA ILE A 190 -3.59 -7.71 -4.09
C ILE A 190 -2.95 -7.14 -2.83
N LEU A 191 -3.49 -6.04 -2.29
CA LEU A 191 -2.95 -5.42 -1.08
C LEU A 191 -3.11 -6.31 0.16
N ALA A 192 -4.19 -7.10 0.24
CA ALA A 192 -4.41 -8.08 1.30
C ALA A 192 -3.41 -9.24 1.16
N ASP A 193 -3.23 -9.77 -0.05
CA ASP A 193 -2.25 -10.82 -0.34
C ASP A 193 -0.82 -10.35 -0.05
N LEU A 194 -0.50 -9.09 -0.31
CA LEU A 194 0.80 -8.50 0.02
C LEU A 194 1.05 -8.30 1.53
N LEU A 195 0.00 -8.32 2.36
CA LEU A 195 0.10 -8.13 3.81
C LEU A 195 0.18 -9.45 4.59
N CYS A 196 -0.22 -10.56 3.96
CA CYS A 196 -0.23 -11.92 4.51
C CYS A 196 1.07 -12.67 4.18
#